data_AF-A0A074WZ67-F1
#
_entry.id   AF-A0A074WZ67-F1
#
_cell.length_a   1.000
_cell.length_b   1.000
_cell.length_c   1.000
_cell.angle_alpha   90.00
_cell.angle_beta   90.00
_cell.angle_gamma   90.00
#
_symmetry.space_group_name_H-M   'P 1'
#
loop_
_entity.id
_entity.type
_entity.pdbx_description
1 polymer ?
#
loop_
_entity_poly.entity_id
_entity_poly.type
_entity_poly.pdbx_seq_one_letter_code
_entity_poly.pdbx_strand_id
1 'polypeptide(L)'
;FLAVLKKLGRLRNLRSVTLKCSSECVGPQQRRHWWARNVPESIKFRTDVLQSLFAGLNANHATSKLEHLCVENLQGCGNEVVARSRDFKSVMSRIRKLELQVTTEDVDGDGSLPANLGKKELHSFFGHRLVQEWLDPIRDNLTHLKLYARDIYFGYMPKCRLPIFSNLRSLMLGGMSFSHNEQLTWILAHCNTLEELVLDNCPIVIGVRIPSTLDSDNYPIEPLFNS
;
A
#
# COMPACT_ATOMS: atom_id res chain seq x y z
N PHE A 1 -13.67 20.72 -1.68
CA PHE A 1 -12.64 19.85 -1.07
C PHE A 1 -11.28 19.94 -1.76
N LEU A 2 -11.12 19.49 -3.02
CA LEU A 2 -9.80 19.46 -3.72
C LEU A 2 -9.03 20.79 -3.72
N ALA A 3 -9.73 21.92 -3.86
CA ALA A 3 -9.11 23.25 -3.80
C ALA A 3 -8.49 23.59 -2.44
N VAL A 4 -8.96 22.97 -1.35
CA VAL A 4 -8.40 23.12 0.00
C VAL A 4 -7.10 22.31 0.12
N LEU A 5 -7.06 21.09 -0.41
CA LEU A 5 -5.85 20.26 -0.42
C LEU A 5 -4.67 20.98 -1.08
N LYS A 6 -4.93 21.65 -2.22
CA LYS A 6 -3.92 22.46 -2.92
C LYS A 6 -3.38 23.65 -2.11
N LYS A 7 -4.06 24.03 -1.03
CA LYS A 7 -3.64 25.12 -0.13
C LYS A 7 -2.90 24.62 1.12
N LEU A 8 -2.72 23.31 1.31
CA LEU A 8 -2.03 22.74 2.48
C LEU A 8 -0.60 23.25 2.63
N GLY A 9 0.09 23.58 1.53
CA GLY A 9 1.40 24.21 1.56
C GLY A 9 1.44 25.55 2.31
N ARG A 10 0.29 26.19 2.61
CA ARG A 10 0.25 27.39 3.46
C ARG A 10 0.49 27.10 4.94
N LEU A 11 0.36 25.84 5.37
CA LEU A 11 0.60 25.40 6.75
C LEU A 11 2.10 25.20 6.99
N ARG A 12 2.81 26.27 7.37
CA ARG A 12 4.29 26.29 7.48
C ARG A 12 4.88 25.33 8.53
N ASN A 13 4.07 24.89 9.49
CA ASN A 13 4.49 23.97 10.56
C ASN A 13 3.92 22.55 10.41
N LEU A 14 3.34 22.22 9.24
CA LEU A 14 2.81 20.89 8.96
C LEU A 14 3.94 19.84 8.99
N ARG A 15 3.81 18.83 9.86
CA ARG A 15 4.82 17.76 10.04
C ARG A 15 4.29 16.38 9.68
N SER A 16 2.98 16.20 9.83
CA SER A 16 2.27 14.95 9.58
C SER A 16 1.00 15.23 8.81
N VAL A 17 0.64 14.32 7.92
CA VAL A 17 -0.61 14.33 7.16
C VAL A 17 -1.18 12.93 7.14
N THR A 18 -2.46 12.80 7.52
CA THR A 18 -3.26 11.60 7.32
C THR A 18 -4.34 11.87 6.28
N LEU A 19 -4.34 11.10 5.20
CA LEU A 19 -5.44 11.01 4.26
C LEU A 19 -6.20 9.71 4.53
N LYS A 20 -7.50 9.80 4.78
CA LYS A 20 -8.37 8.64 4.97
C LYS A 20 -9.42 8.60 3.88
N CYS A 21 -9.34 7.58 3.03
CA CYS A 21 -10.37 7.23 2.08
C CYS A 21 -11.40 6.30 2.73
N SER A 22 -12.55 6.10 2.09
CA SER A 22 -13.49 5.05 2.49
C SER A 22 -12.81 3.68 2.47
N SER A 23 -13.18 2.79 3.38
CA SER A 23 -12.78 1.38 3.34
C SER A 23 -13.44 0.63 2.18
N GLU A 24 -14.56 1.12 1.66
CA GLU A 24 -15.23 0.52 0.52
C GLU A 24 -14.63 1.07 -0.78
N CYS A 25 -14.13 0.19 -1.64
CA CYS A 25 -13.61 0.55 -2.95
C CYS A 25 -14.06 -0.45 -4.02
N VAL A 26 -13.99 -0.04 -5.29
CA VAL A 26 -14.31 -0.88 -6.44
C VAL A 26 -13.16 -0.87 -7.45
N GLY A 27 -12.78 -2.06 -7.90
CA GLY A 27 -11.76 -2.28 -8.91
C GLY A 27 -12.24 -1.91 -10.32
N PRO A 28 -11.31 -1.81 -11.28
CA PRO A 28 -11.65 -1.44 -12.66
C PRO A 28 -12.57 -2.45 -13.35
N GLN A 29 -12.46 -3.74 -13.01
CA GLN A 29 -13.23 -4.82 -13.63
C GLN A 29 -14.70 -4.86 -13.16
N GLN A 30 -14.96 -4.42 -11.92
CA GLN A 30 -16.28 -4.52 -11.28
C GLN A 30 -17.16 -3.28 -11.48
N ARG A 31 -16.69 -2.25 -12.22
CA ARG A 31 -17.41 -0.97 -12.41
C ARG A 31 -18.83 -1.07 -12.97
N ARG A 32 -19.17 -2.18 -13.63
CA ARG A 32 -20.50 -2.42 -14.23
C ARG A 32 -21.45 -3.20 -13.32
N HIS A 33 -20.98 -3.73 -12.20
CA HIS A 33 -21.81 -4.45 -11.25
C HIS A 33 -22.75 -3.49 -10.50
N TRP A 34 -23.90 -3.99 -10.05
CA TRP A 34 -24.95 -3.17 -9.44
C TRP A 34 -24.49 -2.55 -8.11
N TRP A 35 -23.71 -3.28 -7.30
CA TRP A 35 -23.17 -2.80 -6.02
C TRP A 35 -22.05 -1.77 -6.19
N ALA A 36 -21.31 -1.81 -7.30
CA ALA A 36 -20.25 -0.85 -7.61
C ALA A 36 -20.76 0.60 -7.66
N ARG A 37 -22.05 0.80 -7.94
CA ARG A 37 -22.70 2.12 -7.94
C ARG A 37 -22.91 2.71 -6.55
N ASN A 38 -22.87 1.87 -5.51
CA ASN A 38 -23.09 2.27 -4.12
C ASN A 38 -21.77 2.58 -3.40
N VAL A 39 -20.62 2.29 -4.01
CA VAL A 39 -19.32 2.61 -3.43
C VAL A 39 -19.14 4.14 -3.37
N PRO A 40 -18.80 4.72 -2.20
CA PRO A 40 -18.83 6.17 -1.98
C PRO A 40 -17.74 6.92 -2.77
N GLU A 41 -16.65 6.24 -3.13
CA GLU A 41 -15.48 6.84 -3.75
C GLU A 41 -15.05 6.06 -4.98
N SER A 42 -15.16 6.67 -6.16
CA SER A 42 -14.61 6.10 -7.40
C SER A 42 -13.08 6.14 -7.41
N ILE A 43 -12.45 5.26 -8.21
CA ILE A 43 -10.99 5.29 -8.47
C ILE A 43 -10.56 6.70 -8.89
N LYS A 44 -11.30 7.33 -9.84
CA LYS A 44 -10.98 8.68 -10.32
C LYS A 44 -11.00 9.69 -9.18
N PHE A 45 -11.99 9.63 -8.30
CA PHE A 45 -12.07 10.54 -7.16
C PHE A 45 -10.86 10.39 -6.24
N ARG A 46 -10.50 9.15 -5.87
CA ARG A 46 -9.30 8.87 -5.04
C ARG A 46 -8.02 9.37 -5.70
N THR A 47 -7.85 9.15 -7.01
CA THR A 47 -6.72 9.69 -7.79
C THR A 47 -6.69 11.22 -7.75
N ASP A 48 -7.81 11.89 -8.02
CA ASP A 48 -7.90 13.36 -8.04
C ASP A 48 -7.60 13.98 -6.65
N VAL A 49 -8.01 13.28 -5.58
CA VAL A 49 -7.69 13.62 -4.19
C VAL A 49 -6.19 13.50 -3.92
N LEU A 50 -5.58 12.36 -4.24
CA LEU A 50 -4.14 12.14 -4.06
C LEU A 50 -3.32 13.17 -4.86
N GLN A 51 -3.65 13.40 -6.13
CA GLN A 51 -2.99 14.41 -6.96
C GLN A 51 -3.07 15.80 -6.33
N SER A 52 -4.27 16.18 -5.86
CA SER A 52 -4.47 17.49 -5.22
C SER A 52 -3.73 17.62 -3.89
N LEU A 53 -3.63 16.52 -3.14
CA LEU A 53 -2.85 16.44 -1.90
C LEU A 53 -1.36 16.69 -2.18
N PHE A 54 -0.75 15.89 -3.04
CA PHE A 54 0.68 16.00 -3.34
C PHE A 54 1.02 17.35 -3.98
N ALA A 55 0.20 17.86 -4.89
CA ALA A 55 0.38 19.21 -5.44
C ALA A 55 0.35 20.29 -4.35
N GLY A 56 -0.53 20.17 -3.36
CA GLY A 56 -0.59 21.09 -2.22
C GLY A 56 0.64 20.98 -1.30
N LEU A 57 1.12 19.77 -1.06
CA LEU A 57 2.28 19.49 -0.21
C LEU A 57 3.61 19.85 -0.89
N ASN A 58 3.64 20.01 -2.22
CA ASN A 58 4.80 20.45 -2.99
C ASN A 58 4.71 21.90 -3.49
N ALA A 59 3.67 22.66 -3.11
CA ALA A 59 3.53 24.05 -3.54
C ALA A 59 4.72 24.93 -3.07
N ASN A 60 4.98 26.06 -3.74
CA ASN A 60 6.14 26.94 -3.47
C ASN A 60 6.30 27.40 -2.01
N HIS A 61 5.22 27.39 -1.22
CA HIS A 61 5.24 27.78 0.20
C HIS A 61 5.24 26.59 1.16
N ALA A 62 5.23 25.37 0.63
CA ALA A 62 5.11 24.17 1.42
C ALA A 62 6.34 23.98 2.31
N THR A 63 6.07 23.48 3.51
CA THR A 63 7.11 23.27 4.51
C THR A 63 7.99 22.07 4.17
N SER A 64 9.29 22.20 4.41
CA SER A 64 10.24 21.10 4.35
C SER A 64 10.20 20.19 5.59
N LYS A 65 9.40 20.56 6.61
CA LYS A 65 9.28 19.83 7.88
C LYS A 65 8.32 18.64 7.83
N LEU A 66 7.63 18.43 6.71
CA LEU A 66 6.74 17.29 6.52
C LEU A 66 7.59 16.02 6.44
N GLU A 67 7.46 15.17 7.45
CA GLU A 67 8.23 13.93 7.57
C GLU A 67 7.36 12.68 7.73
N HIS A 68 6.07 12.86 8.03
CA HIS A 68 5.12 11.75 8.25
C HIS A 68 3.95 11.83 7.27
N LEU A 69 3.73 10.74 6.55
CA LEU A 69 2.60 10.54 5.67
C LEU A 69 1.86 9.27 6.06
N CYS A 70 0.55 9.40 6.29
CA CYS A 70 -0.35 8.28 6.49
C CYS A 70 -1.44 8.30 5.42
N VAL A 71 -1.65 7.17 4.75
CA VAL A 71 -2.76 6.96 3.83
C VAL A 71 -3.56 5.74 4.28
N GLU A 72 -4.73 6.03 4.85
CA GLU A 72 -5.69 5.02 5.25
C GLU A 72 -6.61 4.66 4.08
N ASN A 73 -6.75 3.35 3.85
CA ASN A 73 -7.52 2.77 2.76
C ASN A 73 -7.02 3.23 1.38
N LEU A 74 -5.70 3.16 1.17
CA LEU A 74 -5.09 3.27 -0.16
C LEU A 74 -5.60 2.11 -1.02
N GLN A 75 -6.28 2.42 -2.11
CA GLN A 75 -6.71 1.40 -3.06
C GLN A 75 -5.50 0.93 -3.88
N GLY A 76 -5.31 -0.38 -4.04
CA GLY A 76 -4.18 -0.97 -4.78
C GLY A 76 -4.15 -0.71 -6.29
N CYS A 77 -4.93 0.23 -6.84
CA CYS A 77 -4.95 0.54 -8.28
C CYS A 77 -5.29 2.01 -8.55
N GLY A 78 -4.91 2.52 -9.73
CA GLY A 78 -5.27 3.88 -10.16
C GLY A 78 -4.38 4.99 -9.60
N ASN A 79 -3.24 4.61 -8.99
CA ASN A 79 -2.28 5.53 -8.40
C ASN A 79 -1.09 5.84 -9.32
N GLU A 80 -1.02 5.23 -10.49
CA GLU A 80 0.18 5.24 -11.34
C GLU A 80 0.48 6.66 -11.84
N VAL A 81 -0.57 7.42 -12.15
CA VAL A 81 -0.45 8.83 -12.56
C VAL A 81 0.05 9.70 -11.39
N VAL A 82 -0.37 9.39 -10.16
CA VAL A 82 0.09 10.10 -8.95
C VAL A 82 1.57 9.79 -8.73
N ALA A 83 1.95 8.51 -8.70
CA ALA A 83 3.31 8.05 -8.44
C ALA A 83 4.34 8.59 -9.45
N ARG A 84 3.92 8.79 -10.70
CA ARG A 84 4.77 9.37 -11.75
C ARG A 84 4.91 10.89 -11.66
N SER A 85 4.05 11.56 -10.90
CA SER A 85 4.05 13.03 -10.80
C SER A 85 5.29 13.56 -10.08
N ARG A 86 5.74 14.76 -10.49
CA ARG A 86 6.86 15.45 -9.82
C ARG A 86 6.53 15.81 -8.38
N ASP A 87 5.28 16.18 -8.13
CA ASP A 87 4.82 16.56 -6.80
C ASP A 87 4.89 15.39 -5.81
N PHE A 88 4.45 14.22 -6.25
CA PHE A 88 4.58 12.99 -5.47
C PHE A 88 6.05 12.69 -5.14
N LYS A 89 6.91 12.61 -6.15
CA LYS A 89 8.33 12.28 -5.97
C LYS A 89 9.05 13.25 -5.04
N SER A 90 8.76 14.54 -5.18
CA SER A 90 9.32 15.61 -4.34
C SER A 90 8.87 15.50 -2.88
N VAL A 91 7.59 15.20 -2.64
CA VAL A 91 7.08 15.01 -1.29
C VAL A 91 7.62 13.74 -0.67
N MET A 92 7.63 12.63 -1.40
CA MET A 92 8.07 11.33 -0.89
C MET A 92 9.55 11.37 -0.48
N SER A 93 10.44 11.99 -1.26
CA SER A 93 11.88 11.98 -0.98
C SER A 93 12.30 12.51 0.41
N ARG A 94 11.42 13.27 1.08
CA ARG A 94 11.65 13.81 2.44
C ARG A 94 10.86 13.09 3.54
N ILE A 95 9.98 12.14 3.21
CA ILE A 95 9.22 11.37 4.19
C ILE A 95 10.15 10.40 4.92
N ARG A 96 10.03 10.38 6.25
CA ARG A 96 10.75 9.48 7.17
C ARG A 96 9.84 8.48 7.86
N LYS A 97 8.54 8.77 7.92
CA LYS A 97 7.52 7.89 8.49
C LYS A 97 6.42 7.69 7.46
N LEU A 98 6.24 6.46 7.00
CA LEU A 98 5.19 6.11 6.06
C LEU A 98 4.24 5.09 6.70
N GLU A 99 2.95 5.39 6.67
CA GLU A 99 1.89 4.46 7.04
C GLU A 99 0.94 4.25 5.87
N LEU A 100 0.83 3.01 5.40
CA LEU A 100 -0.10 2.63 4.35
C LEU A 100 -1.03 1.54 4.88
N GLN A 101 -2.32 1.84 4.88
CA GLN A 101 -3.35 0.82 4.98
C GLN A 101 -3.92 0.59 3.58
N VAL A 102 -3.65 -0.58 3.01
CA VAL A 102 -4.15 -0.99 1.70
C VAL A 102 -5.56 -1.58 1.86
N THR A 103 -6.47 -1.14 1.01
CA THR A 103 -7.80 -1.73 0.86
C THR A 103 -7.96 -2.30 -0.54
N THR A 104 -8.75 -3.36 -0.62
CA THR A 104 -9.14 -4.02 -1.87
C THR A 104 -10.64 -4.02 -1.96
N GLU A 105 -11.17 -4.17 -3.17
CA GLU A 105 -12.62 -4.34 -3.31
C GLU A 105 -13.03 -5.63 -2.61
N ASP A 106 -14.04 -5.57 -1.76
CA ASP A 106 -14.66 -6.73 -1.14
C ASP A 106 -15.97 -6.98 -1.89
N VAL A 107 -15.98 -8.03 -2.73
CA VAL A 107 -17.11 -8.28 -3.65
C VAL A 107 -18.30 -8.86 -2.90
N ASP A 108 -18.05 -9.55 -1.79
CA ASP A 108 -19.07 -10.24 -1.02
C ASP A 108 -18.67 -10.17 0.45
N GLY A 109 -19.39 -9.38 1.25
CA GLY A 109 -19.24 -9.32 2.72
C GLY A 109 -19.57 -10.63 3.44
N ASP A 110 -19.49 -11.78 2.75
CA ASP A 110 -19.62 -13.14 3.26
C ASP A 110 -18.26 -13.76 3.65
N GLY A 111 -17.15 -13.07 3.42
CA GLY A 111 -15.81 -13.55 3.77
C GLY A 111 -15.26 -14.61 2.83
N SER A 112 -15.84 -14.78 1.63
CA SER A 112 -15.34 -15.70 0.61
C SER A 112 -14.07 -15.14 -0.05
N LEU A 113 -12.94 -15.50 0.57
CA LEU A 113 -11.57 -15.29 0.11
C LEU A 113 -11.24 -15.63 -1.37
N PRO A 114 -11.99 -16.43 -2.18
CA PRO A 114 -11.56 -16.75 -3.55
C PRO A 114 -11.68 -15.59 -4.57
N ALA A 115 -12.69 -14.73 -4.48
CA ALA A 115 -13.02 -13.81 -5.58
C ALA A 115 -11.96 -12.72 -5.82
N ASN A 116 -11.27 -12.29 -4.76
CA ASN A 116 -10.27 -11.23 -4.83
C ASN A 116 -8.87 -11.71 -5.19
N LEU A 117 -8.55 -12.98 -4.90
CA LEU A 117 -7.20 -13.53 -5.08
C LEU A 117 -6.81 -13.71 -6.54
N GLY A 118 -7.78 -13.76 -7.47
CA GLY A 118 -7.51 -13.85 -8.92
C GLY A 118 -7.27 -12.51 -9.62
N LYS A 119 -7.31 -11.38 -8.90
CA LYS A 119 -7.34 -10.05 -9.53
C LYS A 119 -5.94 -9.56 -9.88
N LYS A 120 -5.68 -9.36 -11.18
CA LYS A 120 -4.38 -8.91 -11.70
C LYS A 120 -3.87 -7.62 -11.07
N GLU A 121 -4.76 -6.68 -10.77
CA GLU A 121 -4.41 -5.39 -10.18
C GLU A 121 -3.86 -5.55 -8.76
N LEU A 122 -4.35 -6.56 -8.03
CA LEU A 122 -3.91 -6.88 -6.68
C LEU A 122 -2.45 -7.37 -6.68
N HIS A 123 -2.14 -8.37 -7.50
CA HIS A 123 -0.78 -8.89 -7.60
C HIS A 123 0.18 -7.90 -8.25
N SER A 124 -0.27 -7.14 -9.25
CA SER A 124 0.52 -6.05 -9.82
C SER A 124 0.89 -5.01 -8.77
N PHE A 125 -0.01 -4.73 -7.83
CA PHE A 125 0.25 -3.78 -6.75
C PHE A 125 1.27 -4.33 -5.74
N PHE A 126 0.97 -5.45 -5.08
CA PHE A 126 1.86 -5.99 -4.04
C PHE A 126 3.18 -6.54 -4.59
N GLY A 127 3.17 -7.09 -5.80
CA GLY A 127 4.34 -7.69 -6.44
C GLY A 127 5.30 -6.68 -7.07
N HIS A 128 4.84 -5.48 -7.41
CA HIS A 128 5.69 -4.48 -8.08
C HIS A 128 5.43 -3.05 -7.62
N ARG A 129 4.19 -2.56 -7.77
CA ARG A 129 3.93 -1.11 -7.64
C ARG A 129 4.07 -0.57 -6.22
N LEU A 130 3.72 -1.34 -5.20
CA LEU A 130 3.90 -0.92 -3.80
C LEU A 130 5.37 -0.53 -3.56
N VAL A 131 6.29 -1.39 -3.98
CA VAL A 131 7.73 -1.14 -3.84
C VAL A 131 8.17 0.02 -4.73
N GLN A 132 7.93 -0.10 -6.03
CA GLN A 132 8.41 0.87 -7.03
C GLN A 132 7.87 2.29 -6.80
N GLU A 133 6.59 2.40 -6.46
CA GLU A 133 5.91 3.69 -6.36
C GLU A 133 5.99 4.29 -4.96
N TRP A 134 5.91 3.49 -3.88
CA TRP A 134 5.76 4.03 -2.52
C TRP A 134 6.98 3.84 -1.63
N LEU A 135 7.71 2.72 -1.76
CA LEU A 135 8.80 2.38 -0.84
C LEU A 135 10.17 2.79 -1.38
N ASP A 136 10.42 2.61 -2.68
CA ASP A 136 11.69 2.97 -3.31
C ASP A 136 12.02 4.46 -3.21
N PRO A 137 11.07 5.41 -3.39
CA PRO A 137 11.38 6.83 -3.27
C PRO A 137 11.86 7.27 -1.89
N ILE A 138 11.63 6.45 -0.86
CA ILE A 138 11.91 6.79 0.55
C ILE A 138 12.87 5.81 1.21
N ARG A 139 13.38 4.84 0.45
CA ARG A 139 14.13 3.68 0.94
C ARG A 139 15.27 4.07 1.88
N ASP A 140 16.03 5.09 1.52
CA ASP A 140 17.22 5.51 2.26
C ASP A 140 16.90 6.38 3.49
N ASN A 141 15.71 7.00 3.53
CA ASN A 141 15.31 7.95 4.58
C ASN A 141 14.30 7.37 5.57
N LEU A 142 13.74 6.20 5.26
CA LEU A 142 12.64 5.61 6.03
C LEU A 142 13.12 5.14 7.40
N THR A 143 12.45 5.62 8.44
CA THR A 143 12.70 5.25 9.84
C THR A 143 11.52 4.52 10.48
N HIS A 144 10.30 4.77 10.01
CA HIS A 144 9.08 4.11 10.48
C HIS A 144 8.26 3.66 9.29
N LEU A 145 7.93 2.38 9.23
CA LEU A 145 7.06 1.80 8.23
C LEU A 145 5.90 1.09 8.91
N LYS A 146 4.68 1.48 8.56
CA LYS A 146 3.48 0.69 8.81
C LYS A 146 2.88 0.28 7.47
N LEU A 147 2.76 -1.01 7.24
CA LEU A 147 2.07 -1.57 6.08
C LEU A 147 1.01 -2.54 6.57
N TYR A 148 -0.25 -2.22 6.29
CA TYR A 148 -1.40 -2.98 6.74
C TYR A 148 -2.31 -3.29 5.56
N ALA A 149 -2.72 -4.54 5.39
CA ALA A 149 -3.78 -4.91 4.46
C ALA A 149 -5.03 -5.30 5.25
N ARG A 150 -6.16 -4.64 4.99
CA ARG A 150 -7.39 -4.84 5.78
C ARG A 150 -8.12 -6.12 5.41
N ASP A 151 -8.33 -6.31 4.12
CA ASP A 151 -9.34 -7.23 3.60
C ASP A 151 -8.70 -8.52 3.06
N ILE A 152 -7.37 -8.61 3.07
CA ILE A 152 -6.60 -9.72 2.52
C ILE A 152 -5.30 -9.94 3.29
N TYR A 153 -4.75 -11.14 3.14
CA TYR A 153 -3.36 -11.40 3.49
C TYR A 153 -2.45 -11.23 2.25
N PHE A 154 -1.26 -10.66 2.42
CA PHE A 154 -0.26 -10.52 1.35
C PHE A 154 1.06 -11.20 1.77
N GLY A 155 2.05 -11.24 0.89
CA GLY A 155 3.35 -11.86 1.16
C GLY A 155 3.47 -13.19 0.43
N TYR A 156 2.60 -14.16 0.73
CA TYR A 156 2.48 -15.40 -0.05
C TYR A 156 1.62 -15.21 -1.30
N MET A 157 0.40 -14.68 -1.12
CA MET A 157 -0.51 -14.42 -2.23
C MET A 157 -1.45 -13.26 -1.88
N PRO A 158 -1.31 -12.09 -2.53
CA PRO A 158 -0.33 -11.81 -3.59
C PRO A 158 1.11 -11.84 -3.08
N LYS A 159 2.04 -12.25 -3.94
CA LYS A 159 3.48 -12.24 -3.64
C LYS A 159 3.92 -10.81 -3.35
N CYS A 160 4.65 -10.61 -2.26
CA CYS A 160 5.19 -9.29 -1.90
C CYS A 160 6.59 -9.44 -1.31
N ARG A 161 7.56 -8.73 -1.90
CA ARG A 161 8.94 -8.65 -1.41
C ARG A 161 9.25 -7.20 -1.09
N LEU A 162 9.59 -6.92 0.17
CA LEU A 162 9.91 -5.58 0.62
C LEU A 162 11.42 -5.30 0.44
N PRO A 163 11.82 -4.04 0.15
CA PRO A 163 13.23 -3.69 0.08
C PRO A 163 13.85 -3.60 1.49
N ILE A 164 15.18 -3.61 1.57
CA ILE A 164 15.90 -3.30 2.81
C ILE A 164 15.92 -1.78 3.02
N PHE A 165 15.72 -1.35 4.26
CA PHE A 165 15.70 0.04 4.69
C PHE A 165 16.85 0.30 5.66
N SER A 166 17.82 1.10 5.26
CA SER A 166 19.09 1.27 6.01
C SER A 166 18.94 1.96 7.37
N ASN A 167 17.84 2.68 7.60
CA ASN A 167 17.62 3.50 8.80
C ASN A 167 16.32 3.13 9.56
N LEU A 168 15.76 1.94 9.29
CA LEU A 168 14.47 1.54 9.84
C LEU A 168 14.56 1.27 11.35
N ARG A 169 13.76 1.98 12.14
CA ARG A 169 13.68 1.88 13.60
C ARG A 169 12.38 1.26 14.08
N SER A 170 11.27 1.48 13.37
CA SER A 170 9.97 0.89 13.70
C SER A 170 9.34 0.24 12.46
N LEU A 171 8.94 -1.02 12.61
CA LEU A 171 8.25 -1.80 11.60
C LEU A 171 6.94 -2.35 12.15
N MET A 172 5.84 -1.99 11.52
CA MET A 172 4.52 -2.55 11.79
C MET A 172 3.97 -3.22 10.53
N LEU A 173 3.74 -4.52 10.61
CA LEU A 173 3.14 -5.30 9.53
C LEU A 173 1.77 -5.82 9.96
N GLY A 174 0.78 -5.60 9.10
CA GLY A 174 -0.59 -6.03 9.31
C GLY A 174 -1.10 -6.85 8.14
N GLY A 175 -1.46 -8.11 8.35
CA GLY A 175 -1.95 -8.97 7.28
C GLY A 175 -0.86 -9.51 6.34
N MET A 176 0.42 -9.50 6.75
CA MET A 176 1.47 -10.18 5.99
C MET A 176 1.59 -11.65 6.41
N SER A 177 1.45 -12.57 5.47
CA SER A 177 1.68 -14.00 5.64
C SER A 177 3.17 -14.35 5.58
N PHE A 178 3.66 -15.06 6.58
CA PHE A 178 5.00 -15.64 6.63
C PHE A 178 4.96 -17.09 6.14
N SER A 179 5.49 -17.33 4.95
CA SER A 179 5.51 -18.61 4.23
C SER A 179 6.91 -19.09 3.88
N HIS A 180 7.88 -18.17 3.81
CA HIS A 180 9.26 -18.47 3.42
C HIS A 180 10.25 -17.84 4.40
N ASN A 181 11.37 -18.54 4.63
CA ASN A 181 12.44 -18.05 5.50
C ASN A 181 13.01 -16.70 5.04
N GLU A 182 12.99 -16.42 3.73
CA GLU A 182 13.45 -15.13 3.18
C GLU A 182 12.71 -13.93 3.79
N GLN A 183 11.44 -14.09 4.17
CA GLN A 183 10.64 -13.02 4.79
C GLN A 183 11.10 -12.72 6.22
N LEU A 184 11.51 -13.76 6.97
CA LEU A 184 12.09 -13.60 8.31
C LEU A 184 13.52 -13.06 8.22
N THR A 185 14.34 -13.59 7.31
CA THR A 185 15.69 -13.09 7.05
C THR A 185 15.66 -11.61 6.65
N TRP A 186 14.67 -11.17 5.88
CA TRP A 186 14.46 -9.76 5.57
C TRP A 186 14.22 -8.90 6.82
N ILE A 187 13.42 -9.35 7.79
CA ILE A 187 13.27 -8.63 9.07
C ILE A 187 14.63 -8.56 9.78
N LEU A 188 15.33 -9.69 9.87
CA LEU A 188 16.62 -9.79 10.55
C LEU A 188 17.71 -8.93 9.90
N ALA A 189 17.61 -8.62 8.60
CA ALA A 189 18.52 -7.70 7.93
C ALA A 189 18.49 -6.27 8.49
N HIS A 190 17.49 -5.93 9.32
CA HIS A 190 17.37 -4.65 10.02
C HIS A 190 17.80 -4.73 11.49
N CYS A 191 18.43 -5.83 11.94
CA CYS A 191 18.75 -6.07 13.35
C CYS A 191 19.59 -4.99 14.03
N ASN A 192 20.40 -4.25 13.26
CA ASN A 192 21.26 -3.19 13.79
C ASN A 192 20.53 -1.86 14.01
N THR A 193 19.34 -1.66 13.43
CA THR A 193 18.62 -0.38 13.46
C THR A 193 17.21 -0.50 14.02
N LEU A 194 16.57 -1.67 13.90
CA LEU A 194 15.19 -1.88 14.30
C LEU A 194 15.06 -1.94 15.83
N GLU A 195 14.22 -1.06 16.36
CA GLU A 195 13.95 -0.90 17.79
C GLU A 195 12.54 -1.40 18.16
N GLU A 196 11.60 -1.36 17.21
CA GLU A 196 10.21 -1.78 17.39
C GLU A 196 9.76 -2.67 16.23
N LEU A 197 9.19 -3.82 16.57
CA LEU A 197 8.55 -4.75 15.63
C LEU A 197 7.14 -5.08 16.13
N VAL A 198 6.13 -4.77 15.32
CA VAL A 198 4.73 -5.14 15.57
C VAL A 198 4.24 -5.99 14.41
N LEU A 199 3.78 -7.20 14.73
CA LEU A 199 3.15 -8.12 13.79
C LEU A 199 1.68 -8.27 14.21
N ASP A 200 0.78 -7.68 13.43
CA ASP A 200 -0.66 -7.71 13.67
C ASP A 200 -1.34 -8.58 12.62
N ASN A 201 -2.08 -9.60 13.07
CA ASN A 201 -2.76 -10.54 12.19
C ASN A 201 -1.85 -11.07 11.05
N CYS A 202 -0.64 -11.50 11.40
CA CYS A 202 0.37 -12.03 10.47
C CYS A 202 0.43 -13.56 10.56
N PRO A 203 -0.26 -14.31 9.68
CA PRO A 203 -0.30 -15.76 9.79
C PRO A 203 1.04 -16.39 9.40
N ILE A 204 1.41 -17.45 10.11
CA ILE A 204 2.54 -18.33 9.73
C ILE A 204 1.95 -19.50 8.94
N VAL A 205 2.40 -19.64 7.70
CA VAL A 205 1.91 -20.62 6.74
C VAL A 205 2.76 -21.87 6.85
N ILE A 206 2.21 -22.94 7.42
CA ILE A 206 2.87 -24.26 7.55
C ILE A 206 2.55 -25.21 6.38
N GLY A 207 1.52 -24.89 5.60
CA GLY A 207 1.08 -25.69 4.46
C GLY A 207 -0.05 -24.97 3.73
N VAL A 208 -0.04 -25.05 2.41
CA VAL A 208 -1.08 -24.47 1.55
C VAL A 208 -1.53 -25.51 0.56
N ARG A 209 -2.85 -25.63 0.40
CA ARG A 209 -3.46 -26.31 -0.73
C ARG A 209 -4.08 -25.27 -1.64
N ILE A 210 -3.45 -25.03 -2.78
CA ILE A 210 -3.90 -24.04 -3.75
C ILE A 210 -4.01 -24.67 -5.13
N PRO A 211 -5.08 -24.40 -5.91
CA PRO A 211 -5.19 -24.88 -7.28
C PRO A 211 -4.33 -24.04 -8.25
N SER A 212 -3.03 -23.84 -7.94
CA SER A 212 -2.06 -23.07 -8.75
C SER A 212 -0.88 -23.92 -9.18
N THR A 213 -0.26 -23.50 -10.29
CA THR A 213 1.15 -23.76 -10.52
C THR A 213 1.99 -22.80 -9.69
N LEU A 214 3.07 -23.30 -9.09
CA LEU A 214 4.01 -22.48 -8.33
C LEU A 214 5.20 -22.05 -9.22
N ASP A 215 5.78 -20.89 -8.91
CA ASP A 215 7.06 -20.43 -9.46
C ASP A 215 8.24 -21.20 -8.84
N SER A 216 9.46 -20.90 -9.29
CA SER A 216 10.68 -21.53 -8.77
C SER A 216 10.93 -21.27 -7.28
N ASP A 217 10.30 -20.23 -6.73
CA ASP A 217 10.41 -19.80 -5.34
C ASP A 217 9.21 -20.31 -4.51
N ASN A 218 8.39 -21.23 -5.05
CA ASN A 218 7.17 -21.78 -4.45
C ASN A 218 6.04 -20.78 -4.18
N TYR A 219 5.99 -19.67 -4.91
CA TYR A 219 4.85 -18.74 -4.89
C TYR A 219 3.84 -19.06 -6.00
N PRO A 220 2.54 -18.83 -5.81
CA PRO A 220 1.54 -19.01 -6.87
C PRO A 220 1.77 -18.11 -8.09
N ILE A 221 1.66 -18.67 -9.30
CA ILE A 221 1.71 -17.92 -10.58
C ILE A 221 0.27 -17.46 -10.95
N GLU A 222 0.09 -16.21 -11.39
CA GLU A 222 -1.23 -15.64 -11.70
C GLU A 222 -1.90 -16.15 -13.00
N PRO A 223 -3.26 -16.20 -13.09
CA PRO A 223 -4.24 -16.33 -12.02
C PRO A 223 -4.98 -17.68 -12.04
N LEU A 224 -5.33 -18.09 -10.83
CA LEU A 224 -5.89 -19.36 -10.34
C LEU A 224 -7.27 -19.74 -10.87
N PHE A 225 -7.94 -18.82 -11.57
CA PHE A 225 -9.31 -19.00 -12.04
C PHE A 225 -9.42 -18.37 -13.42
N ASN A 226 -8.89 -19.06 -14.43
CA ASN A 226 -9.44 -18.94 -15.78
C ASN A 226 -10.62 -19.90 -15.86
N SER A 227 -11.83 -19.37 -15.68
CA SER A 227 -13.07 -19.92 -16.21
C SER A 227 -14.07 -18.79 -16.38
#